data_AF-A0A8B9CHU4-F1
#
_entry.id   AF-A0A8B9CHU4-F1
#
_cell.length_a   1.000
_cell.length_b   1.000
_cell.length_c   1.000
_cell.angle_alpha   90.00
_cell.angle_beta   90.00
_cell.angle_gamma   90.00
#
_symmetry.space_group_name_H-M   'P 1'
#
loop_
_entity.id
_entity.type
_entity.pdbx_description
1 polymer ?
#
loop_
_entity_poly.entity_id
_entity_poly.type
_entity_poly.pdbx_seq_one_letter_code
_entity_poly.pdbx_strand_id
1 'polypeptide(L)'
;MAGERAVGLVRELQRAAGGHLPPFRAEELRQALEEMRALYERNQADVSEAKSGRTDLIFLIRFRHCCLLRNQRCIVAYLYDRLLRIRALRWEYGSILPNAIQFHMSAEEVEWFNRYKKSLATYMRSVGGEEGLDLTQDIKPPKSLYIEVRCLRDYGEFEIEDGTTVLLKKNSQVLITRACSPNPFLFFSFPFTPMMCPRPGVQPCLIWHPWISGKNLSVFPRSTFCPAGNASS
;
A
#
# COMPACT_ATOMS: atom_id res chain seq x y z
N MET A 1 -31.35 7.22 -8.27
CA MET A 1 -31.26 7.89 -6.96
C MET A 1 -30.15 8.93 -7.02
N ALA A 2 -30.30 10.08 -6.35
CA ALA A 2 -29.20 11.05 -6.24
C ALA A 2 -28.07 10.43 -5.41
N GLY A 3 -26.83 10.51 -5.89
CA GLY A 3 -25.64 10.06 -5.18
C GLY A 3 -25.18 8.62 -5.41
N GLU A 4 -25.78 7.88 -6.35
CA GLU A 4 -25.33 6.53 -6.70
C GLU A 4 -23.86 6.50 -7.18
N ARG A 5 -23.45 7.53 -7.93
CA ARG A 5 -22.07 7.66 -8.44
C ARG A 5 -21.06 7.79 -7.30
N ALA A 6 -21.32 8.67 -6.33
CA ALA A 6 -20.44 8.89 -5.19
C ALA A 6 -20.35 7.63 -4.29
N VAL A 7 -21.47 6.92 -4.09
CA VAL A 7 -21.47 5.64 -3.37
C VAL A 7 -20.72 4.55 -4.16
N GLY A 8 -20.81 4.56 -5.48
CA GLY A 8 -20.07 3.66 -6.37
C GLY A 8 -18.56 3.74 -6.18
N LEU A 9 -18.02 4.95 -6.02
CA LEU A 9 -16.60 5.19 -5.72
C LEU A 9 -16.17 4.49 -4.41
N VAL A 10 -16.95 4.65 -3.34
CA VAL A 10 -16.65 4.03 -2.04
C VAL A 10 -16.74 2.50 -2.09
N ARG A 11 -17.79 1.98 -2.76
CA ARG A 11 -17.97 0.52 -2.92
C ARG A 11 -16.82 -0.12 -3.69
N GLU A 12 -16.22 0.62 -4.62
CA GLU A 12 -15.07 0.12 -5.36
C GLU A 12 -13.83 -0.04 -4.49
N LEU A 13 -13.49 0.97 -3.69
CA LEU A 13 -12.40 0.86 -2.73
C LEU A 13 -12.60 -0.26 -1.71
N GLN A 14 -13.86 -0.51 -1.33
CA GLN A 14 -14.23 -1.65 -0.47
C GLN A 14 -13.98 -3.00 -1.15
N ARG A 15 -14.23 -3.12 -2.48
CA ARG A 15 -13.94 -4.34 -3.24
C ARG A 15 -12.44 -4.56 -3.43
N ALA A 16 -11.67 -3.49 -3.55
CA ALA A 16 -10.21 -3.53 -3.55
C ALA A 16 -9.65 -3.81 -2.14
N ALA A 17 -10.16 -4.83 -1.46
CA ALA A 17 -9.69 -5.26 -0.15
C ALA A 17 -8.27 -5.82 -0.26
N GLY A 18 -7.37 -5.41 0.66
CA GLY A 18 -5.96 -5.84 0.68
C GLY A 18 -4.94 -4.73 0.47
N GLY A 19 -5.32 -3.45 0.59
CA GLY A 19 -4.38 -2.32 0.59
C GLY A 19 -3.84 -1.92 -0.78
N HIS A 20 -4.13 -2.68 -1.84
CA HIS A 20 -3.75 -2.31 -3.21
C HIS A 20 -4.43 -1.00 -3.64
N LEU A 21 -3.71 -0.18 -4.41
CA LEU A 21 -4.22 1.08 -4.94
C LEU A 21 -4.89 0.84 -6.31
N PRO A 22 -6.23 0.92 -6.41
CA PRO A 22 -6.90 0.79 -7.70
C PRO A 22 -6.65 2.02 -8.59
N PRO A 23 -6.95 1.95 -9.90
CA PRO A 23 -6.88 3.11 -10.79
C PRO A 23 -7.75 4.29 -10.31
N PHE A 24 -7.24 5.51 -10.48
CA PHE A 24 -7.99 6.73 -10.14
C PHE A 24 -9.18 6.93 -11.09
N ARG A 25 -10.38 7.06 -10.53
CA ARG A 25 -11.65 7.21 -11.27
C ARG A 25 -12.00 8.68 -11.51
N ALA A 26 -11.20 9.35 -12.35
CA ALA A 26 -11.37 10.77 -12.64
C ALA A 26 -12.75 11.09 -13.23
N GLU A 27 -13.22 10.23 -14.14
CA GLU A 27 -14.45 10.46 -14.88
C GLU A 27 -15.69 10.29 -13.98
N GLU A 28 -15.75 9.23 -13.16
CA GLU A 28 -16.85 9.04 -12.21
C GLU A 28 -16.87 10.10 -11.12
N LEU A 29 -15.71 10.57 -10.67
CA LEU A 29 -15.60 11.70 -9.74
C LEU A 29 -16.12 12.99 -10.38
N ARG A 30 -15.68 13.31 -11.60
CA ARG A 30 -16.16 14.49 -12.36
C ARG A 30 -17.68 14.45 -12.53
N GLN A 31 -18.22 13.31 -12.94
CA GLN A 31 -19.65 13.08 -13.09
C GLN A 31 -20.44 13.22 -11.79
N ALA A 32 -19.87 12.82 -10.64
CA ALA A 32 -20.50 13.01 -9.34
C ALA A 32 -20.50 14.48 -8.91
N LEU A 33 -19.43 15.22 -9.21
CA LEU A 33 -19.34 16.66 -8.94
C LEU A 33 -20.31 17.46 -9.81
N GLU A 34 -20.50 17.08 -11.08
CA GLU A 34 -21.50 17.70 -11.96
C GLU A 34 -22.93 17.46 -11.47
N GLU A 35 -23.22 16.26 -10.99
CA GLU A 35 -24.51 15.95 -10.34
C GLU A 35 -24.73 16.83 -9.10
N MET A 36 -23.70 17.00 -8.25
CA MET A 36 -23.76 17.88 -7.10
C MET A 36 -23.99 19.35 -7.49
N ARG A 37 -23.31 19.83 -8.54
CA ARG A 37 -23.49 21.18 -9.04
C ARG A 37 -24.92 21.43 -9.53
N ALA A 38 -25.46 20.52 -10.33
CA ALA A 38 -26.83 20.61 -10.83
C ALA A 38 -27.87 20.59 -9.69
N LEU A 39 -27.65 19.73 -8.68
CA LEU A 39 -28.49 19.71 -7.48
C LEU A 39 -28.41 21.01 -6.68
N TYR A 40 -27.20 21.58 -6.55
CA TYR A 40 -26.99 22.85 -5.86
C TYR A 40 -27.69 24.01 -6.56
N GLU A 41 -27.57 24.13 -7.89
CA GLU A 41 -28.20 25.19 -8.67
C GLU A 41 -29.74 25.12 -8.58
N ARG A 42 -30.32 23.93 -8.68
CA ARG A 42 -31.77 23.72 -8.45
C ARG A 42 -32.18 24.06 -7.03
N ASN A 43 -31.36 23.68 -6.05
CA ASN A 43 -31.62 23.99 -4.65
C ASN A 43 -31.61 25.50 -4.37
N GLN A 44 -30.69 26.24 -5.00
CA GLN A 44 -30.62 27.70 -4.91
C GLN A 44 -31.85 28.37 -5.50
N ALA A 45 -32.33 27.91 -6.66
CA ALA A 45 -33.57 28.43 -7.26
C ALA A 45 -34.78 28.26 -6.32
N ASP A 46 -34.94 27.08 -5.72
CA ASP A 46 -36.04 26.85 -4.78
C ASP A 46 -35.88 27.65 -3.48
N VAL A 47 -34.64 27.93 -3.03
CA VAL A 47 -34.38 28.82 -1.91
C VAL A 47 -34.82 30.26 -2.20
N SER A 48 -34.59 30.77 -3.42
CA SER A 48 -35.10 32.09 -3.80
C SER A 48 -36.63 32.16 -3.82
N GLU A 49 -37.29 31.10 -4.26
CA GLU A 49 -38.75 30.99 -4.26
C GLU A 49 -39.34 30.81 -2.86
N ALA A 50 -38.65 30.08 -1.98
CA ALA A 50 -39.07 29.97 -0.58
C ALA A 50 -38.99 31.33 0.14
N LYS A 51 -38.00 32.17 -0.20
CA LYS A 51 -37.88 33.54 0.31
C LYS A 51 -38.99 34.47 -0.17
N SER A 52 -39.54 34.24 -1.37
CA SER A 52 -40.66 35.02 -1.90
C SER A 52 -42.03 34.56 -1.37
N GLY A 53 -42.07 33.53 -0.53
CA GLY A 53 -43.27 33.08 0.20
C GLY A 53 -43.69 31.62 -0.04
N ARG A 54 -43.00 30.87 -0.92
CA ARG A 54 -43.30 29.44 -1.19
C ARG A 54 -42.67 28.51 -0.16
N THR A 55 -43.22 28.49 1.06
CA THR A 55 -42.70 27.69 2.19
C THR A 55 -42.86 26.18 2.03
N ASP A 56 -43.71 25.73 1.11
CA ASP A 56 -43.90 24.32 0.74
C ASP A 56 -42.61 23.68 0.19
N LEU A 57 -41.69 24.49 -0.36
CA LEU A 57 -40.41 24.03 -0.89
C LEU A 57 -39.37 23.68 0.19
N ILE A 58 -39.58 24.06 1.46
CA ILE A 58 -38.60 23.88 2.55
C ILE A 58 -38.18 22.41 2.70
N PHE A 59 -39.13 21.48 2.60
CA PHE A 59 -38.83 20.04 2.67
C PHE A 59 -37.90 19.60 1.54
N LEU A 60 -38.20 20.02 0.31
CA LEU A 60 -37.42 19.67 -0.87
C LEU A 60 -36.00 20.27 -0.81
N ILE A 61 -35.88 21.49 -0.30
CA ILE A 61 -34.60 22.16 -0.07
C ILE A 61 -33.74 21.35 0.91
N ARG A 62 -34.33 20.96 2.05
CA ARG A 62 -33.63 20.17 3.07
C ARG A 62 -33.24 18.80 2.55
N PHE A 63 -34.10 18.15 1.77
CA PHE A 63 -33.80 16.87 1.14
C PHE A 63 -32.58 16.98 0.21
N ARG A 64 -32.55 17.95 -0.70
CA ARG A 64 -31.42 18.15 -1.62
C ARG A 64 -30.14 18.53 -0.87
N HIS A 65 -30.25 19.35 0.17
CA HIS A 65 -29.11 19.67 1.04
C HIS A 65 -28.49 18.42 1.68
N CYS A 66 -29.32 17.53 2.24
CA CYS A 66 -28.85 16.25 2.79
C CYS A 66 -28.17 15.37 1.72
N CYS A 67 -28.70 15.33 0.49
CA CYS A 67 -28.07 14.62 -0.62
C CYS A 67 -26.67 15.18 -0.96
N LEU A 68 -26.52 16.50 -1.00
CA LEU A 68 -25.21 17.15 -1.24
C LEU A 68 -24.19 16.78 -0.16
N LEU A 69 -24.58 16.86 1.12
CA LEU A 69 -23.71 16.49 2.24
C LEU A 69 -23.31 15.02 2.19
N ARG A 70 -24.24 14.13 1.81
CA ARG A 70 -23.93 12.71 1.63
C ARG A 70 -22.91 12.50 0.51
N ASN A 71 -23.09 13.14 -0.64
CA ASN A 71 -22.15 13.02 -1.77
C ASN A 71 -20.77 13.57 -1.42
N GLN A 72 -20.72 14.71 -0.73
CA GLN A 72 -19.47 15.28 -0.24
C GLN A 72 -18.73 14.28 0.67
N ARG A 73 -19.42 13.66 1.64
CA ARG A 73 -18.82 12.66 2.53
C ARG A 73 -18.28 11.46 1.76
N CYS A 74 -19.02 10.94 0.79
CA CYS A 74 -18.59 9.81 -0.03
C CYS A 74 -17.34 10.15 -0.86
N ILE A 75 -17.30 11.33 -1.49
CA ILE A 75 -16.15 11.77 -2.29
C ILE A 75 -14.92 11.97 -1.40
N VAL A 76 -15.07 12.67 -0.27
CA VAL A 76 -13.96 12.87 0.67
C VAL A 76 -13.45 11.55 1.22
N ALA A 77 -14.34 10.60 1.56
CA ALA A 77 -13.95 9.27 2.01
C ALA A 77 -13.16 8.52 0.93
N TYR A 78 -13.59 8.59 -0.34
CA TYR A 78 -12.87 7.99 -1.46
C TYR A 78 -11.46 8.55 -1.60
N LEU A 79 -11.31 9.88 -1.62
CA LEU A 79 -10.01 10.54 -1.76
C LEU A 79 -9.11 10.25 -0.55
N TYR A 80 -9.67 10.29 0.66
CA TYR A 80 -8.91 10.07 1.89
C TYR A 80 -8.39 8.63 2.01
N ASP A 81 -9.21 7.62 1.73
CA ASP A 81 -8.78 6.22 1.75
C ASP A 81 -7.65 5.96 0.75
N ARG A 82 -7.75 6.54 -0.46
CA ARG A 82 -6.66 6.47 -1.44
C ARG A 82 -5.37 7.11 -0.93
N LEU A 83 -5.44 8.28 -0.31
CA LEU A 83 -4.27 8.92 0.30
C LEU A 83 -3.66 8.06 1.41
N LEU A 84 -4.46 7.37 2.22
CA LEU A 84 -3.96 6.45 3.23
C LEU A 84 -3.20 5.27 2.62
N ARG A 85 -3.70 4.71 1.50
CA ARG A 85 -3.01 3.65 0.74
C ARG A 85 -1.70 4.18 0.13
N ILE A 86 -1.72 5.36 -0.49
CA ILE A 86 -0.53 6.00 -1.05
C ILE A 86 0.52 6.27 0.05
N ARG A 87 0.08 6.70 1.23
CA ARG A 87 0.96 6.84 2.39
C ARG A 87 1.61 5.52 2.76
N ALA A 88 0.84 4.43 2.85
CA ALA A 88 1.36 3.11 3.16
C ALA A 88 2.42 2.66 2.14
N LEU A 89 2.25 2.95 0.85
CA LEU A 89 3.25 2.66 -0.19
C LEU A 89 4.62 3.30 0.11
N ARG A 90 4.67 4.51 0.71
CA ARG A 90 5.95 5.11 1.12
C ARG A 90 6.68 4.26 2.16
N TRP A 91 5.95 3.63 3.07
CA TRP A 91 6.51 2.80 4.14
C TRP A 91 6.83 1.37 3.68
N GLU A 92 6.18 0.89 2.62
CA GLU A 92 6.41 -0.44 2.05
C GLU A 92 7.48 -0.46 0.96
N TYR A 93 7.44 0.49 0.02
CA TYR A 93 8.29 0.52 -1.18
C TYR A 93 9.44 1.53 -1.08
N GLY A 94 9.35 2.50 -0.17
CA GLY A 94 10.34 3.56 -0.04
C GLY A 94 10.02 4.82 -0.86
N SER A 95 11.05 5.60 -1.17
CA SER A 95 10.94 6.92 -1.82
C SER A 95 10.60 6.87 -3.32
N ILE A 96 10.88 5.73 -3.98
CA ILE A 96 10.67 5.50 -5.41
C ILE A 96 9.63 4.38 -5.56
N LEU A 97 8.51 4.72 -6.19
CA LEU A 97 7.44 3.76 -6.45
C LEU A 97 7.60 3.15 -7.85
N PRO A 98 7.29 1.85 -8.05
CA PRO A 98 7.21 1.25 -9.38
C PRO A 98 6.22 1.99 -10.30
N ASN A 99 6.57 2.13 -11.59
CA ASN A 99 5.73 2.82 -12.58
C ASN A 99 4.31 2.24 -12.69
N ALA A 100 4.15 0.93 -12.50
CA ALA A 100 2.84 0.28 -12.51
C ALA A 100 1.87 0.83 -11.44
N ILE A 101 2.41 1.26 -10.29
CA ILE A 101 1.59 1.86 -9.22
C ILE A 101 1.36 3.34 -9.51
N GLN A 102 2.38 4.05 -9.98
CA GLN A 102 2.24 5.47 -10.36
C GLN A 102 1.19 5.67 -11.46
N PHE A 103 1.03 4.71 -12.37
CA PHE A 103 0.01 4.74 -13.42
C PHE A 103 -1.44 4.75 -12.87
N HIS A 104 -1.66 4.27 -11.64
CA HIS A 104 -2.98 4.29 -10.99
C HIS A 104 -3.25 5.57 -10.20
N MET A 105 -2.28 6.48 -10.11
CA MET A 105 -2.36 7.72 -9.34
C MET A 105 -2.79 8.89 -10.23
N SER A 106 -3.52 9.84 -9.65
CA SER A 106 -3.74 11.13 -10.30
C SER A 106 -2.49 12.02 -10.19
N ALA A 107 -2.38 13.06 -11.03
CA ALA A 107 -1.26 14.00 -10.96
C ALA A 107 -1.16 14.69 -9.58
N GLU A 108 -2.31 15.00 -8.98
CA GLU A 108 -2.43 15.63 -7.67
C GLU A 108 -2.02 14.67 -6.55
N GLU A 109 -2.34 13.37 -6.68
CA GLU A 109 -1.90 12.32 -5.76
C GLU A 109 -0.38 12.13 -5.80
N VAL A 110 0.23 12.21 -6.98
CA VAL A 110 1.69 12.16 -7.17
C VAL A 110 2.35 13.38 -6.53
N GLU A 111 1.80 14.56 -6.72
CA GLU A 111 2.30 15.78 -6.09
C GLU A 111 2.19 15.70 -4.56
N TRP A 112 1.07 15.19 -4.04
CA TRP A 112 0.90 14.93 -2.61
C TRP A 112 1.95 13.96 -2.06
N PHE A 113 2.21 12.85 -2.78
CA PHE A 113 3.25 11.89 -2.41
C PHE A 113 4.64 12.53 -2.37
N ASN A 114 4.95 13.41 -3.34
CA ASN A 114 6.21 14.14 -3.38
C ASN A 114 6.36 15.11 -2.20
N ARG A 115 5.28 15.79 -1.79
CA ARG A 115 5.29 16.63 -0.58
C ARG A 115 5.46 15.78 0.69
N TYR A 116 4.76 14.65 0.78
CA TYR A 116 4.85 13.75 1.93
C TYR A 116 6.24 13.13 2.09
N LYS A 117 6.86 12.64 1.01
CA LYS A 117 8.21 12.07 1.10
C LYS A 117 9.25 13.13 1.49
N LYS A 118 9.07 14.39 1.04
CA LYS A 118 9.95 15.51 1.42
C LYS A 118 9.79 15.87 2.89
N SER A 119 8.56 15.99 3.41
CA SER A 119 8.33 16.28 4.82
C SER A 119 8.84 15.16 5.73
N LEU A 120 8.67 13.90 5.33
CA LEU A 120 9.22 12.76 6.06
C LEU A 120 10.75 12.78 6.06
N ALA A 121 11.40 13.11 4.93
CA ALA A 121 12.85 13.25 4.88
C ALA A 121 13.37 14.39 5.77
N THR A 122 12.67 15.53 5.81
CA THR A 122 12.99 16.62 6.76
C THR A 122 12.88 16.14 8.20
N TYR A 123 11.84 15.39 8.54
CA TYR A 123 11.67 14.85 9.88
C TYR A 123 12.76 13.84 10.26
N MET A 124 13.10 12.92 9.36
CA MET A 124 14.16 11.93 9.56
C MET A 124 15.54 12.57 9.77
N ARG A 125 15.81 13.74 9.17
CA ARG A 125 17.03 14.51 9.45
C ARG A 125 17.00 15.23 10.79
N SER A 126 15.82 15.61 11.29
CA SER A 126 15.68 16.31 12.57
C SER A 126 15.78 15.38 13.78
N VAL A 127 15.53 14.09 13.58
CA VAL A 127 15.60 13.05 14.60
C VAL A 127 16.94 12.32 14.44
N GLY A 128 17.63 11.98 15.53
CA GLY A 128 18.88 11.19 15.45
C GLY A 128 20.20 12.00 15.49
N GLY A 129 20.16 13.27 15.89
CA GLY A 129 21.37 14.07 16.05
C GLY A 129 21.97 14.51 14.70
N GLU A 130 23.29 14.50 14.58
CA GLU A 130 23.98 14.99 13.37
C GLU A 130 23.83 14.07 12.15
N GLU A 131 23.62 12.76 12.36
CA GLU A 131 23.53 11.77 11.27
C GLU A 131 22.10 11.52 10.77
N GLY A 132 21.10 11.97 11.53
CA GLY A 132 19.69 11.66 11.24
C GLY A 132 19.32 10.21 11.60
N LEU A 133 18.03 9.88 11.47
CA LEU A 133 17.51 8.53 11.71
C LEU A 133 16.49 8.15 10.64
N ASP A 134 16.77 7.10 9.86
CA ASP A 134 15.81 6.53 8.91
C ASP A 134 14.79 5.64 9.63
N LEU A 135 13.60 6.21 9.84
CA LEU A 135 12.48 5.54 10.50
C LEU A 135 11.85 4.42 9.65
N THR A 136 12.21 4.33 8.37
CA THR A 136 11.60 3.39 7.43
C THR A 136 12.32 2.04 7.37
N GLN A 137 13.43 1.91 8.10
CA GLN A 137 14.22 0.69 8.21
C GLN A 137 13.97 -0.03 9.54
N ASP A 138 14.42 -1.29 9.63
CA ASP A 138 14.48 -2.06 10.88
C ASP A 138 13.18 -2.21 11.69
N ILE A 139 12.04 -2.30 10.98
CA ILE A 139 10.71 -2.51 11.59
C ILE A 139 10.65 -3.83 12.40
N LYS A 140 11.53 -4.80 12.10
CA LYS A 140 11.59 -6.09 12.79
C LYS A 140 12.80 -6.14 13.72
N PRO A 141 12.64 -6.71 14.93
CA PRO A 141 13.75 -6.82 15.88
C PRO A 141 14.90 -7.65 15.29
N PRO A 142 16.16 -7.24 15.49
CA PRO A 142 17.32 -7.94 14.96
C PRO A 142 17.49 -9.30 15.64
N LYS A 143 17.72 -10.36 14.85
CA LYS A 143 17.95 -11.73 15.33
C LYS A 143 19.41 -12.18 15.26
N SER A 144 20.17 -11.63 14.30
CA SER A 144 21.57 -11.97 14.02
C SER A 144 22.23 -10.76 13.38
N LEU A 145 23.56 -10.63 13.42
CA LEU A 145 24.27 -9.52 12.77
C LEU A 145 24.37 -9.70 11.24
N TYR A 146 24.59 -10.95 10.81
CA TYR A 146 24.66 -11.34 9.41
C TYR A 146 23.39 -12.07 8.98
N ILE A 147 23.06 -11.94 7.69
CA ILE A 147 21.97 -12.66 7.04
C ILE A 147 22.45 -13.24 5.71
N GLU A 148 21.95 -14.44 5.41
CA GLU A 148 22.13 -15.05 4.10
C GLU A 148 20.95 -14.65 3.21
N VAL A 149 21.23 -14.06 2.06
CA VAL A 149 20.23 -13.64 1.08
C VAL A 149 20.42 -14.41 -0.22
N ARG A 150 19.29 -14.84 -0.81
CA ARG A 150 19.28 -15.49 -2.12
C ARG A 150 18.69 -14.55 -3.16
N CYS A 151 19.43 -14.30 -4.23
CA CYS A 151 19.00 -13.46 -5.33
C CYS A 151 17.94 -14.16 -6.17
N LEU A 152 16.78 -13.53 -6.39
CA LEU A 152 15.72 -14.07 -7.25
C LEU A 152 15.85 -13.63 -8.71
N ARG A 153 16.56 -12.52 -8.95
CA ARG A 153 16.77 -11.90 -10.26
C ARG A 153 18.19 -11.38 -10.34
N ASP A 154 18.71 -11.25 -11.56
CA ASP A 154 19.98 -10.60 -11.81
C ASP A 154 19.84 -9.10 -11.54
N TYR A 155 20.70 -8.57 -10.66
CA TYR A 155 20.74 -7.14 -10.32
C TYR A 155 22.07 -6.49 -10.74
N GLY A 156 23.10 -7.29 -11.01
CA GLY A 156 24.43 -6.79 -11.37
C GLY A 156 25.26 -6.50 -10.13
N GLU A 157 26.12 -5.48 -10.20
CA GLU A 157 27.01 -5.10 -9.10
C GLU A 157 26.26 -4.25 -8.07
N PHE A 158 26.35 -4.65 -6.80
CA PHE A 158 25.75 -3.96 -5.66
C PHE A 158 26.86 -3.53 -4.69
N GLU A 159 26.94 -2.23 -4.43
CA GLU A 159 27.88 -1.66 -3.47
C GLU A 159 27.29 -1.68 -2.06
N ILE A 160 28.03 -2.29 -1.15
CA ILE A 160 27.78 -2.29 0.30
C ILE A 160 28.36 -0.99 0.88
N GLU A 161 27.85 -0.54 2.03
CA GLU A 161 28.33 0.66 2.73
C GLU A 161 29.84 0.64 3.04
N ASP A 162 30.40 -0.56 3.22
CA ASP A 162 31.85 -0.79 3.42
C ASP A 162 32.67 -0.63 2.12
N GLY A 163 32.05 -0.22 1.01
CA GLY A 163 32.69 -0.06 -0.31
C GLY A 163 32.97 -1.36 -1.06
N THR A 164 32.50 -2.50 -0.54
CA THR A 164 32.67 -3.81 -1.20
C THR A 164 31.58 -3.99 -2.26
N THR A 165 31.98 -4.28 -3.51
CA THR A 165 31.07 -4.63 -4.60
C THR A 165 30.75 -6.13 -4.59
N VAL A 166 29.46 -6.46 -4.60
CA VAL A 166 28.97 -7.84 -4.67
C VAL A 166 28.17 -8.02 -5.96
N LEU A 167 28.53 -9.03 -6.76
CA LEU A 167 27.79 -9.37 -7.97
C LEU A 167 26.57 -10.25 -7.65
N LEU A 168 25.39 -9.67 -7.78
CA LEU A 168 24.11 -10.33 -7.52
C LEU A 168 23.56 -10.97 -8.81
N LYS A 169 23.83 -12.26 -8.99
CA LYS A 169 23.26 -13.09 -10.07
C LYS A 169 22.06 -13.89 -9.58
N LYS A 170 21.12 -14.21 -10.48
CA LYS A 170 19.95 -15.03 -10.20
C LYS A 170 20.37 -16.36 -9.58
N ASN A 171 19.71 -16.72 -8.48
CA ASN A 171 19.98 -17.89 -7.64
C ASN A 171 21.32 -17.91 -6.91
N SER A 172 22.13 -16.84 -6.91
CA SER A 172 23.29 -16.76 -6.03
C SER A 172 22.86 -16.55 -4.58
N GLN A 173 23.66 -17.07 -3.65
CA GLN A 173 23.53 -16.84 -2.21
C GLN A 173 24.71 -16.01 -1.74
N VAL A 174 24.44 -14.98 -0.94
CA VAL A 174 25.46 -14.08 -0.40
C VAL A 174 25.18 -13.86 1.08
N LEU A 175 26.24 -13.88 1.89
CA LEU A 175 26.19 -13.46 3.29
C LEU A 175 26.51 -11.96 3.37
N ILE A 176 25.57 -11.18 3.88
CA ILE A 176 25.74 -9.72 4.08
C ILE A 176 25.40 -9.32 5.50
N THR A 177 25.94 -8.18 5.95
CA THR A 177 25.51 -7.54 7.20
C THR A 177 24.06 -7.08 7.07
N ARG A 178 23.31 -7.09 8.17
CA ARG A 178 21.91 -6.64 8.16
C ARG A 178 21.76 -5.16 7.82
N ALA A 179 22.69 -4.32 8.25
CA ALA A 179 22.66 -2.88 7.97
C ALA A 179 22.69 -2.61 6.46
N CYS A 180 23.57 -3.32 5.74
CA CYS A 180 23.70 -3.17 4.29
C CYS A 180 22.72 -4.05 3.49
N SER A 181 21.81 -4.73 4.19
CA SER A 181 20.74 -5.47 3.54
C SER A 181 19.84 -4.49 2.80
N PRO A 182 19.55 -4.70 1.51
CA PRO A 182 18.58 -3.88 0.84
C PRO A 182 17.17 -4.19 1.38
N ASN A 183 16.80 -3.51 2.45
CA ASN A 183 15.45 -3.53 3.02
C ASN A 183 14.36 -3.30 1.95
N PRO A 184 14.49 -2.37 0.98
CA PRO A 184 13.50 -2.29 -0.10
C PRO A 184 13.41 -3.57 -0.92
N PHE A 185 14.48 -4.34 -1.17
CA PHE A 185 14.45 -5.55 -2.00
C PHE A 185 14.01 -6.82 -1.26
N LEU A 186 14.22 -6.90 0.06
CA LEU A 186 13.76 -8.04 0.86
C LEU A 186 12.22 -8.07 1.03
N PHE A 187 11.57 -6.91 1.09
CA PHE A 187 10.11 -6.83 1.22
C PHE A 187 9.35 -7.33 -0.01
N PHE A 188 9.92 -7.26 -1.21
CA PHE A 188 9.26 -7.72 -2.44
C PHE A 188 9.10 -9.24 -2.55
N SER A 189 9.81 -10.01 -1.72
CA SER A 189 10.02 -11.44 -1.98
C SER A 189 9.45 -12.39 -0.91
N PHE A 190 8.91 -11.87 0.20
CA PHE A 190 8.43 -12.71 1.29
C PHE A 190 7.00 -12.37 1.74
N PRO A 191 5.97 -13.10 1.29
CA PRO A 191 5.01 -13.64 2.24
C PRO A 191 5.72 -14.77 2.99
N PHE A 192 6.08 -14.54 4.26
CA PHE A 192 6.61 -15.58 5.12
C PHE A 192 5.52 -16.64 5.32
N THR A 193 5.49 -17.70 4.49
CA THR A 193 4.96 -18.98 4.95
C THR A 193 5.99 -19.54 5.93
N PRO A 194 5.63 -19.78 7.20
CA PRO A 194 6.55 -20.40 8.13
C PRO A 194 6.80 -21.83 7.65
N MET A 195 7.97 -22.09 7.10
CA MET A 195 8.49 -23.45 6.96
C MET A 195 8.84 -23.92 8.38
N MET A 196 7.82 -24.34 9.13
CA MET A 196 8.03 -25.13 10.33
C MET A 196 8.53 -26.49 9.89
N CYS A 197 9.84 -26.73 10.04
CA CYS A 197 10.33 -28.09 10.19
C CYS A 197 9.71 -28.64 11.49
N PRO A 198 8.87 -29.69 11.45
CA PRO A 198 8.41 -30.31 12.69
C PRO A 198 9.61 -31.04 13.31
N ARG A 199 10.07 -30.57 14.48
CA ARG A 199 10.78 -31.48 15.39
C ARG A 199 9.78 -32.57 15.80
N PRO A 200 10.13 -33.86 15.74
CA PRO A 200 9.25 -34.90 16.25
C PRO A 200 9.05 -34.71 17.75
N GLY A 201 7.79 -34.53 18.20
CA GLY A 201 7.42 -34.65 19.61
C GLY A 201 6.79 -33.44 20.31
N VAL A 202 6.46 -32.33 19.63
CA VAL A 202 5.75 -31.21 20.28
C VAL A 202 4.45 -30.89 19.54
N GLN A 203 3.32 -31.12 20.20
CA GLN A 203 2.00 -30.69 19.73
C GLN A 203 1.91 -29.15 19.74
N PRO A 204 1.49 -28.49 18.64
CA PRO A 204 1.16 -27.06 18.68
C PRO A 204 -0.26 -26.87 19.21
N CYS A 205 -0.41 -26.08 20.26
CA CYS A 205 -1.70 -25.51 20.66
C CYS A 205 -2.25 -24.63 19.54
N LEU A 206 -3.47 -24.95 19.10
CA LEU A 206 -4.25 -24.18 18.14
C LEU A 206 -4.61 -22.81 18.75
N ILE A 207 -4.09 -21.72 18.19
CA ILE A 207 -4.76 -20.42 18.26
C ILE A 207 -4.91 -19.91 16.82
N TRP A 208 -6.18 -19.85 16.42
CA TRP A 208 -6.68 -19.48 15.09
C TRP A 208 -6.48 -18.00 14.76
N HIS A 209 -6.32 -17.74 13.45
CA HIS A 209 -6.08 -16.46 12.76
C HIS A 209 -7.34 -15.56 12.60
N PRO A 210 -7.24 -14.40 11.89
CA PRO A 210 -7.41 -14.38 10.41
C PRO A 210 -6.36 -13.48 9.69
N TRP A 211 -5.47 -13.98 8.82
CA TRP A 211 -5.58 -14.30 7.37
C TRP A 211 -5.98 -13.14 6.43
N ILE A 212 -5.03 -12.72 5.58
CA ILE A 212 -5.28 -12.15 4.25
C ILE A 212 -4.73 -13.17 3.24
N SER A 213 -5.65 -13.69 2.43
CA SER A 213 -5.43 -14.71 1.40
C SER A 213 -5.09 -14.07 0.05
N GLY A 214 -4.25 -14.77 -0.72
CA GLY A 214 -4.35 -14.76 -2.18
C GLY A 214 -3.01 -14.62 -2.89
N LYS A 215 -2.42 -15.75 -3.33
CA LYS A 215 -1.72 -15.85 -4.62
C LYS A 215 -1.50 -17.31 -5.02
N ASN A 216 -2.04 -17.63 -6.19
CA ASN A 216 -1.67 -18.76 -7.04
C ASN A 216 -0.17 -18.71 -7.35
N LEU A 217 0.54 -19.84 -7.25
CA LEU A 217 1.47 -20.38 -8.27
C LEU A 217 2.18 -21.63 -7.73
N SER A 218 2.25 -22.64 -8.60
CA SER A 218 2.69 -24.01 -8.39
C SER A 218 4.18 -24.14 -8.02
N VAL A 219 4.50 -25.09 -7.14
CA VAL A 219 5.87 -25.53 -6.84
C VAL A 219 5.99 -27.00 -7.22
N PHE A 220 6.85 -27.31 -8.19
CA PHE A 220 7.35 -28.67 -8.44
C PHE A 220 8.59 -28.91 -7.55
N PRO A 221 8.69 -30.04 -6.82
CA PRO A 221 9.93 -30.45 -6.19
C PRO A 221 10.73 -31.32 -7.16
N ARG A 222 11.98 -30.94 -7.47
CA ARG A 222 12.98 -31.90 -7.97
C ARG A 222 13.92 -32.23 -6.83
N SER A 223 13.80 -33.45 -6.31
CA SER A 223 14.75 -34.08 -5.43
C SER A 223 15.99 -34.51 -6.23
N THR A 224 17.16 -33.97 -5.91
CA THR A 224 18.44 -34.60 -6.26
C THR A 224 19.08 -35.10 -4.98
N PHE A 225 19.01 -36.42 -4.79
CA PHE A 225 19.83 -37.18 -3.86
C PHE A 225 21.31 -37.05 -4.27
N CYS A 226 22.19 -36.70 -3.33
CA CYS A 226 23.62 -37.02 -3.43
C CYS A 226 23.89 -38.27 -2.58
N PRO A 227 24.73 -39.21 -3.04
CA PRO A 227 25.01 -40.44 -2.31
C PRO A 227 26.00 -40.18 -1.17
N ALA A 228 25.67 -40.68 0.03
CA ALA A 228 26.62 -40.77 1.13
C ALA A 228 27.55 -41.97 0.88
N GLY A 229 28.86 -41.72 0.85
CA GLY A 229 29.87 -42.76 0.91
C GLY A 229 29.86 -43.41 2.30
N ASN A 230 29.84 -44.75 2.33
CA ASN A 230 29.99 -45.51 3.56
C ASN A 230 31.47 -45.65 3.92
N ALA A 231 31.79 -45.35 5.17
CA ALA A 231 33.01 -45.77 5.84
C ALA A 231 32.69 -46.90 6.83
N SER A 232 33.65 -47.83 6.99
CA SER A 232 33.73 -49.01 7.88
C SER A 232 32.92 -50.25 7.43
N SER A 233 33.46 -51.47 7.39
CA SER A 233 34.66 -52.05 8.02
C SER A 233 35.39 -53.03 7.11
#